data_AF-A0A142XDZ1-F1
#
_entry.id   AF-A0A142XDZ1-F1
#
_cell.length_a   1.000
_cell.length_b   1.000
_cell.length_c   1.000
_cell.angle_alpha   90.00
_cell.angle_beta   90.00
_cell.angle_gamma   90.00
#
_symmetry.space_group_name_H-M   'P 1'
#
loop_
_entity.id
_entity.type
_entity.pdbx_description
1 polymer ?
#
loop_
_entity_poly.entity_id
_entity_poly.type
_entity_poly.pdbx_seq_one_letter_code
_entity_poly.pdbx_strand_id
1 'polypeptide(L)'
;MLPIPIVWTNYTFITSGRVLKLVPCESCSIEYVYLLEREGEGSGTSFYLMNEDGAQADAVSSAKDALNQYLENDFDPIPCPICGHYQRHMHPKLYVPAAWLQGAQLAVLAASVVCAVIAMYCTFTYLLRFNNQLLWRMLAAWVVLAVFGFLGARLRVLERSRAQRYDPNTGDPQPRIAMGRSRASTRAEFEAQQRERTGGRALPWVIHNPGRADATGTEPAGE
;
A
#
# COMPACT_ATOMS: atom_id res chain seq x y z
N MET A 1 -12.24 -42.48 19.96
CA MET A 1 -12.02 -41.56 18.82
C MET A 1 -10.55 -41.62 18.46
N LEU A 2 -10.21 -42.11 17.28
CA LEU A 2 -8.84 -42.07 16.77
C LEU A 2 -8.66 -40.73 16.03
N PRO A 3 -7.64 -39.91 16.37
CA PRO A 3 -7.37 -38.70 15.60
C PRO A 3 -6.97 -39.09 14.18
N ILE A 4 -7.68 -38.58 13.18
CA ILE A 4 -7.31 -38.74 11.78
C ILE A 4 -6.24 -37.69 11.48
N PRO A 5 -5.02 -38.08 11.06
CA PRO A 5 -3.99 -37.13 10.70
C PRO A 5 -4.39 -36.43 9.40
N ILE A 6 -4.52 -35.09 9.43
CA ILE A 6 -4.76 -34.29 8.24
C ILE A 6 -3.39 -33.97 7.64
N VAL A 7 -3.16 -34.40 6.39
CA VAL A 7 -1.95 -34.09 5.62
C VAL A 7 -2.32 -33.15 4.48
N TRP A 8 -1.56 -32.07 4.33
CA TRP A 8 -1.70 -31.14 3.21
C TRP A 8 -0.32 -30.71 2.69
N THR A 9 -0.27 -30.38 1.40
CA THR A 9 0.93 -29.84 0.74
C THR A 9 0.59 -28.47 0.15
N ASN A 10 1.45 -27.48 0.39
CA ASN A 10 1.31 -26.13 -0.17
C ASN A 10 2.25 -25.97 -1.37
N TYR A 11 1.69 -25.55 -2.49
CA TYR A 11 2.40 -25.17 -3.70
C TYR A 11 2.46 -23.65 -3.77
N THR A 12 3.63 -23.10 -4.09
CA THR A 12 3.83 -21.66 -4.29
C THR A 12 4.43 -21.43 -5.67
N PHE A 13 4.03 -20.35 -6.32
CA PHE A 13 4.53 -19.97 -7.63
C PHE A 13 4.75 -18.46 -7.68
N ILE A 14 5.91 -18.05 -8.20
CA ILE A 14 6.28 -16.65 -8.37
C ILE A 14 6.46 -16.39 -9.86
N THR A 15 5.87 -15.31 -10.36
CA THR A 15 6.01 -14.88 -11.74
C THR A 15 6.30 -13.39 -11.81
N SER A 16 7.16 -12.98 -12.74
CA SER A 16 7.54 -11.58 -12.93
C SER A 16 7.02 -11.06 -14.26
N GLY A 17 6.73 -9.75 -14.29
CA GLY A 17 6.22 -9.08 -15.47
C GLY A 17 6.63 -7.62 -15.49
N ARG A 18 6.49 -7.01 -16.67
CA ARG A 18 6.83 -5.60 -16.89
C ARG A 18 5.82 -4.92 -17.79
N VAL A 19 5.50 -3.67 -17.48
CA VAL A 19 4.59 -2.83 -18.26
C VAL A 19 5.14 -1.41 -18.37
N LEU A 20 4.92 -0.76 -19.52
CA LEU A 20 5.25 0.66 -19.68
C LEU A 20 4.11 1.51 -19.13
N LYS A 21 4.43 2.44 -18.23
CA LYS A 21 3.48 3.40 -17.68
C LYS A 21 3.73 4.77 -18.29
N LEU A 22 2.71 5.32 -18.94
CA LEU A 22 2.70 6.69 -19.44
C LEU A 22 2.11 7.60 -18.36
N VAL A 23 2.84 8.66 -17.99
CA VAL A 23 2.41 9.61 -16.96
C VAL A 23 2.53 11.05 -17.48
N PRO A 24 1.42 11.82 -17.52
CA PRO A 24 1.47 13.24 -17.79
C PRO A 24 1.94 14.00 -16.54
N CYS A 25 2.85 14.96 -16.71
CA CYS A 25 3.27 15.83 -15.61
C CYS A 25 2.26 16.94 -15.33
N GLU A 26 1.80 17.06 -14.08
CA GLU A 26 0.86 18.11 -13.63
C GLU A 26 1.50 19.52 -13.65
N SER A 27 2.83 19.63 -13.62
CA SER A 27 3.54 20.92 -13.55
C SER A 27 3.98 21.45 -14.92
N CYS A 28 4.59 20.62 -15.78
CA CYS A 28 5.09 21.05 -17.09
C CYS A 28 4.30 20.48 -18.28
N SER A 29 3.27 19.67 -18.03
CA SER A 29 2.41 19.04 -19.05
C SER A 29 3.13 18.09 -20.03
N ILE A 30 4.41 17.77 -19.79
CA ILE A 30 5.15 16.80 -20.59
C ILE A 30 4.79 15.37 -20.16
N GLU A 31 4.50 14.51 -21.12
CA GLU A 31 4.31 13.08 -20.91
C GLU A 31 5.66 12.35 -20.86
N TYR A 32 5.84 11.51 -19.86
CA TYR A 32 7.01 10.65 -19.72
C TYR A 32 6.60 9.20 -19.51
N VAL A 33 7.48 8.28 -19.91
CA VAL A 33 7.28 6.83 -19.85
C VAL A 33 8.34 6.24 -18.93
N TYR A 34 7.93 5.29 -18.10
CA TYR A 34 8.85 4.45 -17.35
C TYR A 34 8.42 2.98 -17.40
N LEU A 35 9.36 2.09 -17.13
CA LEU A 35 9.12 0.65 -17.03
C LEU A 35 8.76 0.29 -15.59
N LEU A 36 7.56 -0.26 -15.38
CA LEU A 36 7.13 -0.83 -14.12
C LEU A 36 7.39 -2.33 -14.15
N GLU A 37 8.15 -2.83 -13.18
CA GLU A 37 8.43 -4.26 -13.01
C GLU A 37 7.85 -4.74 -11.68
N ARG A 38 7.14 -5.88 -11.70
CA ARG A 38 6.50 -6.46 -10.52
C ARG A 38 6.59 -7.98 -10.53
N GLU A 39 6.44 -8.55 -9.34
CA GLU A 39 6.34 -9.99 -9.12
C GLU A 39 4.99 -10.30 -8.48
N GLY A 40 4.29 -11.30 -9.00
CA GLY A 40 3.08 -11.87 -8.42
C GLY A 40 3.41 -13.21 -7.79
N GLU A 41 2.94 -13.42 -6.57
CA GLU A 41 3.03 -14.68 -5.84
C GLU A 41 1.64 -15.28 -5.69
N GLY A 42 1.52 -16.58 -5.94
CA GLY A 42 0.28 -17.34 -5.79
C GLY A 42 0.55 -18.66 -5.07
N SER A 43 -0.47 -19.15 -4.37
CA SER A 43 -0.38 -20.41 -3.62
C SER A 43 -1.61 -21.29 -3.85
N GLY A 44 -1.41 -22.60 -3.85
CA GLY A 44 -2.48 -23.60 -3.89
C GLY A 44 -2.21 -24.75 -2.92
N THR A 45 -3.25 -25.38 -2.39
CA THR A 45 -3.12 -26.42 -1.36
C THR A 45 -3.79 -27.71 -1.82
N SER A 46 -3.07 -28.84 -1.72
CA SER A 46 -3.61 -30.18 -1.97
C SER A 46 -3.80 -30.91 -0.64
N PHE A 47 -5.04 -31.33 -0.36
CA PHE A 47 -5.36 -32.16 0.81
C PHE A 47 -5.22 -33.63 0.46
N TYR A 48 -4.56 -34.39 1.34
CA TYR A 48 -4.34 -35.84 1.17
C TYR A 48 -3.74 -36.24 -0.18
N LEU A 49 -2.98 -35.34 -0.83
CA LEU A 49 -2.35 -35.56 -2.14
C LEU A 49 -3.36 -35.91 -3.26
N MET A 50 -4.64 -35.56 -3.09
CA MET A 50 -5.70 -35.95 -4.04
C MET A 50 -5.77 -35.07 -5.29
N ASN A 51 -5.23 -33.85 -5.26
CA ASN A 51 -5.31 -32.90 -6.37
C ASN A 51 -4.06 -32.02 -6.47
N GLU A 52 -2.90 -32.65 -6.65
CA GLU A 52 -1.63 -31.91 -6.75
C GLU A 52 -1.57 -31.05 -8.01
N ASP A 53 -2.01 -31.59 -9.15
CA ASP A 53 -2.03 -30.85 -10.43
C ASP A 53 -2.95 -29.62 -10.36
N GLY A 54 -4.14 -29.77 -9.74
CA GLY A 54 -5.05 -28.64 -9.53
C GLY A 54 -4.45 -27.60 -8.60
N ALA A 55 -3.86 -28.01 -7.47
CA ALA A 55 -3.21 -27.08 -6.55
C ALA A 55 -2.04 -26.32 -7.20
N GLN A 56 -1.28 -26.96 -8.10
CA GLN A 56 -0.23 -26.29 -8.88
C GLN A 56 -0.82 -25.33 -9.91
N ALA A 57 -1.84 -25.74 -10.66
CA ALA A 57 -2.53 -24.89 -11.63
C ALA A 57 -3.14 -23.64 -10.95
N ASP A 58 -3.76 -23.82 -9.79
CA ASP A 58 -4.32 -22.75 -8.96
C ASP A 58 -3.24 -21.77 -8.49
N ALA A 59 -2.09 -22.29 -8.04
CA ALA A 59 -0.96 -21.45 -7.63
C ALA A 59 -0.44 -20.59 -8.82
N VAL A 60 -0.33 -21.19 -10.01
CA VAL A 60 0.10 -20.49 -11.23
C VAL A 60 -0.92 -19.43 -11.66
N SER A 61 -2.22 -19.77 -11.67
CA SER A 61 -3.27 -18.81 -12.02
C SER A 61 -3.29 -17.65 -11.04
N SER A 62 -3.29 -17.93 -9.74
CA SER A 62 -3.30 -16.91 -8.69
C SER A 62 -2.10 -15.97 -8.77
N ALA A 63 -0.91 -16.49 -9.07
CA ALA A 63 0.29 -15.68 -9.23
C ALA A 63 0.20 -14.73 -10.44
N LYS A 64 -0.36 -15.21 -11.56
CA LYS A 64 -0.58 -14.38 -12.76
C LYS A 64 -1.62 -13.30 -12.51
N ASP A 65 -2.72 -13.64 -11.83
CA ASP A 65 -3.77 -12.69 -11.48
C ASP A 65 -3.23 -11.60 -10.54
N ALA A 66 -2.45 -11.99 -9.54
CA ALA A 66 -1.75 -11.05 -8.66
C ALA A 66 -0.77 -10.15 -9.42
N LEU A 67 0.04 -10.72 -10.33
CA LEU A 67 0.96 -9.96 -11.16
C LEU A 67 0.21 -8.94 -12.04
N ASN A 68 -0.88 -9.36 -12.69
CA ASN A 68 -1.69 -8.47 -13.52
C ASN A 68 -2.29 -7.34 -12.69
N GLN A 69 -2.83 -7.65 -11.50
CA GLN A 69 -3.36 -6.66 -10.58
C GLN A 69 -2.30 -5.64 -10.16
N TYR A 70 -1.07 -6.09 -9.87
CA TYR A 70 0.05 -5.19 -9.55
C TYR A 70 0.49 -4.36 -10.75
N LEU A 71 0.62 -4.94 -11.94
CA LEU A 71 1.00 -4.19 -13.14
C LEU A 71 -0.06 -3.14 -13.52
N GLU A 72 -1.34 -3.43 -13.29
CA GLU A 72 -2.44 -2.51 -13.59
C GLU A 72 -2.53 -1.38 -12.55
N ASN A 73 -2.66 -1.73 -11.28
CA ASN A 73 -3.02 -0.78 -10.22
C ASN A 73 -1.81 -0.11 -9.57
N ASP A 74 -0.62 -0.71 -9.67
CA ASP A 74 0.55 -0.21 -8.99
C ASP A 74 1.35 0.81 -9.81
N PHE A 75 2.12 1.64 -9.11
CA PHE A 75 2.99 2.65 -9.71
C PHE A 75 4.25 2.88 -8.88
N ASP A 76 5.31 3.37 -9.52
CA ASP A 76 6.52 3.81 -8.83
C ASP A 76 6.50 5.34 -8.70
N PRO A 77 6.86 5.92 -7.54
CA PRO A 77 6.97 7.37 -7.41
C PRO A 77 8.22 7.83 -8.15
N ILE A 78 8.07 8.13 -9.44
CA ILE A 78 9.13 8.62 -10.31
C ILE A 78 8.86 10.09 -10.64
N PRO A 79 9.77 11.00 -10.26
CA PRO A 79 9.60 12.43 -10.54
C PRO A 79 9.75 12.69 -12.05
N CYS A 80 9.15 13.79 -12.53
CA CYS A 80 9.29 14.20 -13.92
C CYS A 80 10.78 14.40 -14.29
N PRO A 81 11.28 13.82 -15.40
CA PRO A 81 12.69 13.95 -15.81
C PRO A 81 13.08 15.37 -16.27
N ILE A 82 12.10 16.25 -16.48
CA ILE A 82 12.32 17.63 -16.93
C ILE A 82 12.34 18.59 -15.74
N CYS A 83 11.29 18.60 -14.90
CA CYS A 83 11.15 19.56 -13.81
C CYS A 83 11.33 18.97 -12.39
N GLY A 84 11.41 17.65 -12.25
CA GLY A 84 11.58 16.98 -10.96
C GLY A 84 10.33 16.95 -10.08
N HIS A 85 9.15 17.28 -10.62
CA HIS A 85 7.89 17.27 -9.90
C HIS A 85 7.30 15.84 -9.82
N TYR A 86 6.91 15.42 -8.62
CA TYR A 86 6.11 14.22 -8.38
C TYR A 86 4.62 14.50 -8.63
N GLN A 87 3.92 13.53 -9.22
CA GLN A 87 2.47 13.67 -9.44
C GLN A 87 1.70 13.46 -8.13
N ARG A 88 0.51 14.09 -8.00
CA ARG A 88 -0.25 14.04 -6.76
C ARG A 88 -0.61 12.63 -6.32
N HIS A 89 -0.94 11.74 -7.26
CA HIS A 89 -1.24 10.34 -6.96
C HIS A 89 -0.03 9.55 -6.43
N MET A 90 1.20 10.05 -6.60
CA MET A 90 2.43 9.42 -6.13
C MET A 90 2.79 9.77 -4.69
N HIS A 91 2.23 10.85 -4.13
CA HIS A 91 2.58 11.35 -2.79
C HIS A 91 2.41 10.30 -1.67
N PRO A 92 1.34 9.49 -1.63
CA PRO A 92 1.15 8.51 -0.56
C PRO A 92 2.29 7.49 -0.45
N LYS A 93 2.94 7.13 -1.56
CA LYS A 93 4.08 6.19 -1.55
C LYS A 93 5.39 6.82 -1.09
N LEU A 94 5.52 8.13 -1.19
CA LEU A 94 6.71 8.87 -0.74
C LEU A 94 6.66 9.16 0.76
N TYR A 95 5.45 9.19 1.35
CA TYR A 95 5.29 9.41 2.77
C TYR A 95 5.67 8.15 3.56
N VAL A 96 6.88 8.14 4.11
CA VAL A 96 7.31 7.13 5.08
C VAL A 96 7.07 7.70 6.48
N PRO A 97 6.08 7.20 7.25
CA PRO A 97 5.91 7.62 8.62
C PRO A 97 7.17 7.28 9.40
N ALA A 98 7.61 8.19 10.27
CA ALA A 98 8.78 7.92 11.09
C ALA A 98 8.52 6.70 11.99
N ALA A 99 9.37 5.68 11.92
CA ALA A 99 9.17 4.41 12.64
C ALA A 99 8.97 4.60 14.16
N TRP A 100 9.63 5.60 14.76
CA TRP A 100 9.46 5.95 16.17
C TRP A 100 8.02 6.38 16.50
N LEU A 101 7.29 6.98 15.56
CA LEU A 101 5.92 7.42 15.75
C LEU A 101 4.98 6.21 15.86
N GLN A 102 5.21 5.16 15.05
CA GLN A 102 4.46 3.91 15.14
C GLN A 102 4.70 3.23 16.49
N GLY A 103 5.97 3.20 16.95
CA GLY A 103 6.31 2.71 18.28
C GLY A 103 5.63 3.49 19.41
N ALA A 104 5.60 4.82 19.31
CA ALA A 104 4.91 5.68 20.27
C ALA A 104 3.39 5.44 20.30
N GLN A 105 2.76 5.24 19.14
CA GLN A 105 1.34 4.89 19.08
C GLN A 105 1.03 3.54 19.74
N LEU A 106 1.85 2.53 19.46
CA LEU A 106 1.70 1.20 20.08
C LEU A 106 1.89 1.28 21.60
N ALA A 107 2.86 2.06 22.08
CA ALA A 107 3.10 2.27 23.50
C ALA A 107 1.91 2.97 24.19
N VAL A 108 1.33 4.01 23.58
CA VAL A 108 0.14 4.69 24.11
C VAL A 108 -1.08 3.76 24.12
N LEU A 109 -1.24 2.94 23.07
CA LEU A 109 -2.32 1.94 23.01
C LEU A 109 -2.17 0.90 24.12
N ALA A 110 -0.96 0.34 24.31
CA ALA A 110 -0.68 -0.61 25.38
C ALA A 110 -0.94 0.01 26.77
N ALA A 111 -0.47 1.25 27.00
CA ALA A 111 -0.71 1.98 28.24
C ALA A 111 -2.22 2.21 28.49
N SER A 112 -2.98 2.53 27.45
CA SER A 112 -4.44 2.71 27.54
C SER A 112 -5.16 1.42 27.93
N VAL A 113 -4.73 0.26 27.41
CA VAL A 113 -5.29 -1.05 27.77
C VAL A 113 -5.01 -1.36 29.24
N VAL A 114 -3.79 -1.13 29.71
CA VAL A 114 -3.43 -1.32 31.13
C VAL A 114 -4.26 -0.40 32.03
N CYS A 115 -4.39 0.87 31.66
CA CYS A 115 -5.23 1.83 32.40
C CYS A 115 -6.70 1.43 32.42
N ALA A 116 -7.23 0.85 31.34
CA ALA A 116 -8.59 0.36 31.27
C ALA A 116 -8.83 -0.82 32.23
N VAL A 117 -7.90 -1.77 32.31
CA VAL A 117 -7.95 -2.90 33.27
C VAL A 117 -7.94 -2.38 34.71
N ILE A 118 -7.07 -1.41 35.01
CA ILE A 118 -7.00 -0.79 36.34
C ILE A 118 -8.31 -0.08 36.69
N ALA A 119 -8.84 0.75 35.76
CA ALA A 119 -10.10 1.46 35.97
C ALA A 119 -11.28 0.49 36.18
N MET A 120 -11.32 -0.61 35.43
CA MET A 120 -12.32 -1.66 35.58
C MET A 120 -12.21 -2.34 36.95
N TYR A 121 -11.00 -2.68 37.40
CA TYR A 121 -10.77 -3.26 38.72
C TYR A 121 -11.16 -2.29 39.86
N CYS A 122 -10.80 -1.01 39.76
CA CYS A 122 -11.21 0.01 40.72
C CYS A 122 -12.73 0.19 40.77
N THR A 123 -13.40 0.14 39.61
CA THR A 123 -14.86 0.20 39.52
C THR A 123 -15.49 -1.01 40.18
N PHE A 124 -15.01 -2.22 39.88
CA PHE A 124 -15.52 -3.45 40.48
C PHE A 124 -15.35 -3.49 42.00
N THR A 125 -14.17 -3.11 42.51
CA THR A 125 -13.92 -3.05 43.95
C THR A 125 -14.76 -2.00 44.67
N TYR A 126 -15.04 -0.86 44.04
CA TYR A 126 -15.98 0.15 44.56
C TYR A 126 -17.40 -0.40 44.65
N LEU A 127 -17.89 -1.08 43.61
CA LEU A 127 -19.24 -1.67 43.60
C LEU A 127 -19.44 -2.72 44.70
N LEU A 128 -18.39 -3.48 45.03
CA LEU A 128 -18.43 -4.47 46.12
C LEU A 128 -18.28 -3.85 47.51
N ARG A 129 -17.62 -2.69 47.63
CA ARG A 129 -17.31 -2.04 48.91
C ARG A 129 -17.57 -0.55 48.79
N PHE A 130 -18.81 -0.14 49.08
CA PHE A 130 -19.18 1.28 49.11
C PHE A 130 -18.34 2.02 50.17
N ASN A 131 -17.32 2.75 49.71
CA ASN A 131 -16.40 3.55 50.52
C ASN A 131 -16.00 4.81 49.75
N ASN A 132 -16.05 5.96 50.41
CA ASN A 132 -15.69 7.26 49.84
C ASN A 132 -14.24 7.30 49.31
N GLN A 133 -13.31 6.58 49.94
CA GLN A 133 -11.93 6.49 49.44
C GLN A 133 -11.82 5.71 48.12
N LEU A 134 -12.67 4.70 47.92
CA LEU A 134 -12.70 3.90 46.68
C LEU A 134 -13.31 4.70 45.52
N LEU A 135 -14.30 5.55 45.80
CA LEU A 135 -14.88 6.46 44.81
C LEU A 135 -13.83 7.39 44.18
N TRP A 136 -12.97 8.01 45.00
CA TRP A 136 -11.89 8.88 44.50
C TRP A 136 -10.87 8.13 43.65
N ARG A 137 -10.51 6.90 44.03
CA ARG A 137 -9.60 6.06 43.24
C ARG A 137 -10.21 5.68 41.88
N MET A 138 -11.49 5.35 41.86
CA MET A 138 -12.24 5.07 40.63
C MET A 138 -12.22 6.30 39.70
N LEU A 139 -12.61 7.48 40.20
CA LEU A 139 -12.61 8.71 39.42
C LEU A 139 -11.21 9.04 38.86
N ALA A 140 -10.17 8.92 39.68
CA ALA A 140 -8.80 9.14 39.24
C ALA A 140 -8.39 8.18 38.11
N ALA A 141 -8.71 6.89 38.21
CA ALA A 141 -8.40 5.90 37.19
C ALA A 141 -9.09 6.19 35.85
N TRP A 142 -10.37 6.60 35.87
CA TRP A 142 -11.11 6.99 34.66
C TRP A 142 -10.55 8.26 34.01
N VAL A 143 -10.14 9.26 34.81
CA VAL A 143 -9.48 10.46 34.28
C VAL A 143 -8.16 10.10 33.59
N VAL A 144 -7.34 9.25 34.21
CA VAL A 144 -6.09 8.77 33.60
C VAL A 144 -6.36 8.06 32.28
N LEU A 145 -7.34 7.15 32.23
CA LEU A 145 -7.74 6.46 31.00
C LEU A 145 -8.17 7.45 29.91
N ALA A 146 -9.00 8.44 30.26
CA ALA A 146 -9.45 9.46 29.32
C ALA A 146 -8.27 10.26 28.74
N VAL A 147 -7.31 10.68 29.57
CA VAL A 147 -6.11 11.40 29.14
C VAL A 147 -5.29 10.58 28.14
N PHE A 148 -5.04 9.30 28.41
CA PHE A 148 -4.31 8.43 27.47
C PHE A 148 -5.08 8.22 26.17
N GLY A 149 -6.41 8.05 26.23
CA GLY A 149 -7.27 7.95 25.05
C GLY A 149 -7.20 9.20 24.17
N PHE A 150 -7.31 10.40 24.77
CA PHE A 150 -7.19 11.66 24.04
C PHE A 150 -5.79 11.87 23.45
N LEU A 151 -4.73 11.49 24.19
CA LEU A 151 -3.37 11.59 23.69
C LEU A 151 -3.16 10.69 22.46
N GLY A 152 -3.63 9.44 22.51
CA GLY A 152 -3.59 8.51 21.38
C GLY A 152 -4.36 9.03 20.17
N ALA A 153 -5.59 9.51 20.39
CA ALA A 153 -6.40 10.09 19.32
C ALA A 153 -5.73 11.33 18.69
N ARG A 154 -5.17 12.22 19.51
CA ARG A 154 -4.47 13.43 19.04
C ARG A 154 -3.23 13.07 18.22
N LEU A 155 -2.43 12.09 18.64
CA LEU A 155 -1.26 11.63 17.88
C LEU A 155 -1.67 11.10 16.50
N ARG A 156 -2.78 10.35 16.42
CA ARG A 156 -3.29 9.82 15.15
C ARG A 156 -3.83 10.90 14.22
N VAL A 157 -4.51 11.92 14.77
CA VAL A 157 -4.96 13.09 14.00
C VAL A 157 -3.77 13.90 13.49
N LEU A 158 -2.75 14.12 14.32
CA LEU A 158 -1.52 14.83 13.94
C LEU A 158 -0.76 14.09 12.84
N GLU A 159 -0.65 12.77 12.91
CA GLU A 159 -0.03 11.96 11.85
C GLU A 159 -0.80 12.09 10.53
N ARG A 160 -2.13 11.93 10.57
CA ARG A 160 -2.97 12.10 9.37
C ARG A 160 -2.84 13.51 8.78
N SER A 161 -2.80 14.53 9.62
CA SER A 161 -2.58 15.91 9.17
C SER A 161 -1.19 16.13 8.59
N ARG A 162 -0.15 15.48 9.13
CA ARG A 162 1.22 15.56 8.58
C ARG A 162 1.30 14.87 7.22
N ALA A 163 0.70 13.68 7.07
CA ALA A 163 0.62 12.98 5.80
C ALA A 163 -0.09 13.81 4.72
N GLN A 164 -1.16 14.52 5.10
CA GLN A 164 -1.89 15.41 4.18
C GLN A 164 -1.13 16.69 3.80
N ARG A 165 -0.25 17.18 4.68
CA ARG A 165 0.57 18.38 4.44
C ARG A 165 1.95 18.05 3.86
N TYR A 166 2.28 16.78 3.72
CA TYR A 166 3.54 16.35 3.15
C TYR A 166 3.57 16.69 1.66
N ASP A 167 4.44 17.62 1.29
CA ASP A 167 4.71 17.98 -0.09
C ASP A 167 6.14 17.56 -0.48
N PRO A 168 6.30 16.46 -1.23
CA PRO A 168 7.61 15.97 -1.68
C PRO A 168 8.28 16.89 -2.71
N ASN A 169 7.54 17.88 -3.25
CA ASN A 169 8.05 18.81 -4.24
C ASN A 169 8.73 20.05 -3.63
N THR A 170 8.69 20.20 -2.30
CA THR A 170 9.45 21.23 -1.60
C THR A 170 10.95 20.96 -1.64
N GLY A 171 11.78 21.99 -1.59
CA GLY A 171 13.25 21.88 -1.64
C GLY A 171 13.83 21.77 -3.06
N ASP A 172 15.11 21.39 -3.13
CA ASP A 172 15.89 21.39 -4.38
C ASP A 172 15.38 20.36 -5.41
N PRO A 173 14.99 20.78 -6.64
CA PRO A 173 14.54 19.88 -7.68
C PRO A 173 15.65 19.06 -8.35
N GLN A 174 16.92 19.48 -8.29
CA GLN A 174 18.02 18.81 -9.02
C GLN A 174 18.17 17.30 -8.72
N PRO A 175 18.18 16.83 -7.46
CA PRO A 175 18.28 15.39 -7.19
C PRO A 175 17.08 14.62 -7.75
N ARG A 176 15.88 15.23 -7.74
CA ARG A 176 14.67 14.62 -8.32
C ARG A 176 14.75 14.56 -9.83
N ILE A 177 15.23 15.61 -10.51
CA ILE A 177 15.45 15.61 -11.96
C ILE A 177 16.42 14.50 -12.36
N ALA A 178 17.54 14.36 -11.64
CA ALA A 178 18.52 13.31 -11.89
C ALA A 178 17.91 11.91 -11.72
N MET A 179 17.13 11.69 -10.66
CA MET A 179 16.40 10.44 -10.43
C MET A 179 15.35 10.17 -11.52
N GLY A 180 14.63 11.20 -11.99
CA GLY A 180 13.66 11.10 -13.05
C GLY A 180 14.32 10.66 -14.36
N ARG A 181 15.44 11.28 -14.74
CA ARG A 181 16.18 10.97 -15.97
C ARG A 181 16.79 9.57 -15.99
N SER A 182 17.12 8.99 -14.83
CA SER A 182 17.66 7.63 -14.77
C SER A 182 16.59 6.54 -14.86
N ARG A 183 15.33 6.86 -14.53
CA ARG A 183 14.23 5.88 -14.48
C ARG A 183 13.14 6.08 -15.53
N ALA A 184 13.07 7.25 -16.14
CA ALA A 184 12.06 7.61 -17.13
C ALA A 184 12.69 8.38 -18.31
N SER A 185 12.06 8.24 -19.48
CA SER A 185 12.33 9.06 -20.65
C SER A 185 11.07 9.80 -21.06
N THR A 186 11.21 10.92 -21.76
CA THR A 186 10.04 11.59 -22.34
C THR A 186 9.40 10.68 -23.39
N ARG A 187 8.09 10.84 -23.61
CA ARG A 187 7.38 10.06 -24.64
C ARG A 187 8.04 10.18 -26.01
N ALA A 188 8.46 11.39 -26.39
CA ALA A 188 9.11 11.65 -27.67
C ALA A 188 10.46 10.92 -27.79
N GLU A 189 11.29 10.94 -26.74
CA GLU A 189 12.55 10.19 -26.70
C GLU A 189 12.29 8.68 -26.76
N PHE A 190 11.30 8.19 -26.03
CA PHE A 190 10.93 6.78 -26.04
C PHE A 190 10.47 6.32 -27.43
N GLU A 191 9.59 7.07 -28.09
CA GLU A 191 9.12 6.78 -29.44
C GLU A 191 10.27 6.82 -30.46
N ALA A 192 11.20 7.76 -30.34
CA ALA A 192 12.39 7.83 -31.17
C ALA A 192 13.29 6.59 -31.00
N GLN A 193 13.57 6.20 -29.75
CA GLN A 193 14.33 4.98 -29.44
C GLN A 193 13.64 3.72 -29.95
N GLN A 194 12.31 3.66 -29.89
CA GLN A 194 11.55 2.52 -30.43
C GLN A 194 11.65 2.47 -31.95
N ARG A 195 11.49 3.59 -32.66
CA ARG A 195 11.63 3.65 -34.13
C ARG A 195 13.02 3.21 -34.59
N GLU A 196 14.06 3.60 -33.86
CA GLU A 196 15.43 3.18 -34.13
C GLU A 196 15.58 1.66 -33.94
N ARG A 197 15.09 1.11 -32.82
CA ARG A 197 15.16 -0.33 -32.52
C ARG A 197 14.38 -1.19 -33.51
N THR A 198 13.25 -0.70 -34.02
CA THR A 198 12.39 -1.47 -34.92
C THR A 198 12.73 -1.28 -36.40
N GLY A 199 13.76 -0.47 -36.72
CA GLY A 199 14.07 -0.10 -38.10
C GLY A 199 12.89 0.60 -38.78
N GLY A 200 12.13 1.41 -38.04
CA GLY A 200 10.97 2.14 -38.52
C GLY A 200 9.66 1.34 -38.58
N ARG A 201 9.65 0.05 -38.21
CA ARG A 201 8.40 -0.72 -38.13
C ARG A 201 7.63 -0.35 -36.86
N ALA A 202 6.37 0.07 -37.00
CA ALA A 202 5.50 0.31 -35.85
C ALA A 202 5.22 -1.02 -35.13
N LEU A 203 5.62 -1.13 -33.86
CA LEU A 203 5.24 -2.27 -33.02
C LEU A 203 3.90 -1.99 -32.32
N PRO A 204 3.00 -2.98 -32.25
CA PRO A 204 1.79 -2.90 -31.45
C PRO A 204 2.15 -3.11 -29.97
N TRP A 205 2.62 -2.06 -29.29
CA TRP A 205 2.71 -2.07 -27.83
C TRP A 205 1.37 -1.67 -27.24
N VAL A 206 0.87 -2.46 -26.30
CA VAL A 206 -0.29 -2.08 -25.48
C VAL A 206 0.22 -1.08 -24.44
N ILE A 207 -0.02 0.21 -24.67
CA ILE A 207 0.27 1.26 -23.69
C ILE A 207 -0.91 1.31 -22.73
N HIS A 208 -0.71 0.84 -21.49
CA HIS A 208 -1.71 1.06 -20.43
C HIS A 208 -1.63 2.50 -19.96
N ASN A 209 -2.71 3.25 -20.17
CA ASN A 209 -2.86 4.61 -19.63
C ASN A 209 -3.67 4.55 -18.32
N PRO A 210 -3.03 4.56 -17.14
CA PRO A 210 -3.75 4.44 -15.86
C PRO A 210 -4.63 5.66 -15.55
N GLY A 211 -4.44 6.79 -16.25
CA GLY A 211 -5.19 8.02 -16.02
C GLY A 211 -6.44 8.18 -16.89
N ARG A 212 -6.62 7.33 -17.90
CA ARG A 212 -7.85 7.29 -18.70
C ARG A 212 -8.69 6.17 -18.11
N ALA A 213 -9.53 6.50 -17.12
CA ALA A 213 -10.64 5.65 -16.78
C ALA A 213 -11.47 5.49 -18.06
N ASP A 214 -11.26 4.40 -18.78
CA ASP A 214 -11.98 4.10 -20.00
C ASP A 214 -13.45 3.90 -19.61
N ALA A 215 -14.22 4.98 -19.70
CA ALA A 215 -15.66 5.00 -19.46
C ALA A 215 -16.45 4.22 -20.53
N THR A 216 -15.79 3.35 -21.30
CA THR A 216 -16.38 2.46 -22.29
C THR A 216 -16.54 1.07 -21.69
N GLY A 217 -17.36 0.97 -20.64
CA GLY A 217 -17.99 -0.29 -20.28
C GLY A 217 -19.05 -0.61 -21.34
N THR A 218 -18.64 -1.24 -22.44
CA THR A 218 -19.59 -2.00 -23.27
C THR A 218 -19.97 -3.24 -22.49
N GLU A 219 -21.13 -3.21 -21.83
CA GLU A 219 -21.83 -4.40 -21.37
C GLU A 219 -21.90 -5.42 -22.51
N PRO A 220 -21.47 -6.68 -22.31
CA PRO A 220 -21.81 -7.73 -23.25
C PRO A 220 -23.32 -7.94 -23.17
N ALA A 221 -24.02 -7.58 -24.26
CA ALA A 221 -25.41 -7.94 -24.45
C ALA A 221 -25.52 -9.47 -24.36
N GLY A 222 -26.20 -9.94 -23.32
CA GLY A 222 -26.55 -11.35 -23.18
C GLY A 222 -27.60 -11.74 -24.21
N GLU A 223 -27.31 -12.83 -24.93
CA GLU A 223 -28.30 -13.66 -25.63
C GLU A 223 -28.70 -14.85 -24.74
#